data_AF-A0A2E4EDX5-F1
#
_entry.id   AF-A0A2E4EDX5-F1
#
_cell.length_a   1.000
_cell.length_b   1.000
_cell.length_c   1.000
_cell.angle_alpha   90.00
_cell.angle_beta   90.00
_cell.angle_gamma   90.00
#
_symmetry.space_group_name_H-M   'P 1'
#
loop_
_entity.id
_entity.type
_entity.pdbx_description
1 polymer ?
#
loop_
_entity_poly.entity_id
_entity_poly.type
_entity_poly.pdbx_seq_one_letter_code
_entity_poly.pdbx_strand_id
1 'polypeptide(L)'
;MRSDCPVSYALDVFGDKWTFLIIRDLVQGKRFYKDFLNSKEGIATNILSDRLKKLESNGIIESEVYQKLKTKKQYSLTEKGMDLVPILVDLIVWSDKHQAGLAVTDEFISRAKAGREELVMAIREGLG
;
A
#
# COMPACT_ATOMS: atom_id res chain seq x y z
N MET A 1 -14.62 9.31 18.47
CA MET A 1 -14.81 9.61 17.03
C MET A 1 -14.98 11.12 16.92
N ARG A 2 -14.10 11.83 16.19
CA ARG A 2 -14.07 13.31 16.20
C ARG A 2 -15.10 13.96 15.25
N SER A 3 -15.73 13.20 14.34
CA SER A 3 -16.92 13.57 13.54
C SER A 3 -17.41 12.34 12.75
N ASP A 4 -18.67 12.34 12.27
CA ASP A 4 -19.22 11.31 11.35
C ASP A 4 -18.76 11.49 9.89
N CYS A 5 -17.68 12.25 9.66
CA CYS A 5 -17.16 12.54 8.34
C CYS A 5 -16.42 11.30 7.77
N PRO A 6 -16.84 10.74 6.62
CA PRO A 6 -16.18 9.58 6.02
C PRO A 6 -14.70 9.83 5.69
N VAL A 7 -14.36 11.06 5.28
CA VAL A 7 -12.97 11.46 5.00
C VAL A 7 -12.14 11.49 6.28
N SER A 8 -12.68 12.03 7.38
CA SER A 8 -11.97 12.04 8.67
C SER A 8 -11.68 10.61 9.13
N TYR A 9 -12.65 9.71 9.01
CA TYR A 9 -12.46 8.30 9.33
C TYR A 9 -11.36 7.67 8.46
N ALA A 10 -11.41 7.87 7.14
CA ALA A 10 -10.39 7.37 6.23
C ALA A 10 -8.98 7.88 6.59
N LEU A 11 -8.86 9.16 6.95
CA LEU A 11 -7.59 9.75 7.36
C LEU A 11 -7.09 9.23 8.71
N ASP A 12 -7.98 8.90 9.64
CA ASP A 12 -7.59 8.24 10.90
C ASP A 12 -7.00 6.84 10.65
N VAL A 13 -7.51 6.13 9.64
CA VAL A 13 -7.07 4.79 9.24
C VAL A 13 -5.76 4.83 8.43
N PHE A 14 -5.73 5.58 7.31
CA PHE A 14 -4.65 5.58 6.31
C PHE A 14 -4.14 6.97 5.90
N GLY A 15 -4.50 8.03 6.63
CA GLY A 15 -4.07 9.40 6.34
C GLY A 15 -2.68 9.74 6.86
N ASP A 16 -1.65 9.02 6.42
CA ASP A 16 -0.25 9.36 6.71
C ASP A 16 0.66 9.08 5.51
N LYS A 17 1.89 9.62 5.58
CA LYS A 17 2.88 9.54 4.51
C LYS A 17 3.28 8.10 4.14
N TRP A 18 3.18 7.15 5.06
CA TRP A 18 3.82 5.84 4.92
C TRP A 18 2.88 4.74 4.47
N THR A 19 1.56 4.86 4.71
CA THR A 19 0.67 3.74 4.42
C THR A 19 0.61 3.39 2.94
N PHE A 20 0.45 4.36 2.04
CA PHE A 20 0.44 4.03 0.60
C PHE A 20 1.80 3.58 0.07
N LEU A 21 2.91 3.91 0.74
CA LEU A 21 4.22 3.36 0.41
C LEU A 21 4.31 1.86 0.78
N ILE A 22 3.79 1.48 1.95
CA ILE A 22 3.73 0.08 2.38
C ILE A 22 2.76 -0.72 1.49
N ILE A 23 1.59 -0.16 1.15
CA ILE A 23 0.63 -0.82 0.25
C ILE A 23 1.25 -1.01 -1.13
N ARG A 24 1.90 0.01 -1.69
CA ARG A 24 2.63 -0.10 -2.96
C ARG A 24 3.69 -1.20 -2.91
N ASP A 25 4.46 -1.25 -1.83
CA ASP A 25 5.49 -2.25 -1.63
C ASP A 25 4.91 -3.68 -1.56
N LEU A 26 3.77 -3.87 -0.89
CA LEU A 26 3.02 -5.12 -0.87
C LEU A 26 2.50 -5.48 -2.28
N VAL A 27 1.96 -4.52 -3.02
CA VAL A 27 1.54 -4.71 -4.42
C VAL A 27 2.73 -5.15 -5.30
N GLN A 28 3.93 -4.65 -5.03
CA GLN A 28 5.17 -5.01 -5.74
C GLN A 28 5.80 -6.34 -5.25
N GLY A 29 5.12 -7.08 -4.37
CA GLY A 29 5.59 -8.39 -3.92
C GLY A 29 6.55 -8.37 -2.72
N LYS A 30 6.78 -7.22 -2.07
CA LYS A 30 7.49 -7.20 -0.78
C LYS A 30 6.63 -7.85 0.28
N ARG A 31 7.25 -8.60 1.18
CA ARG A 31 6.51 -9.42 2.17
C ARG A 31 7.11 -9.38 3.56
N PHE A 32 8.38 -9.02 3.72
CA PHE A 32 9.07 -9.05 5.01
C PHE A 32 9.42 -7.65 5.51
N TYR A 33 9.54 -7.51 6.84
CA TYR A 33 9.94 -6.26 7.49
C TYR A 33 11.18 -5.61 6.84
N LYS A 34 12.19 -6.44 6.53
CA LYS A 34 13.45 -5.99 5.92
C LYS A 34 13.25 -5.44 4.51
N ASP A 35 12.25 -5.92 3.77
CA ASP A 35 11.96 -5.45 2.42
C ASP A 35 11.47 -4.00 2.47
N PHE A 36 10.58 -3.68 3.42
CA PHE A 36 10.08 -2.32 3.65
C PHE A 36 11.17 -1.40 4.22
N LEU A 37 12.01 -1.91 5.12
CA LEU A 37 13.13 -1.15 5.69
C LEU A 37 14.14 -0.72 4.61
N ASN A 38 14.35 -1.58 3.61
CA ASN A 38 15.26 -1.35 2.50
C ASN A 38 14.61 -0.59 1.32
N SER A 39 13.35 -0.15 1.46
CA SER A 39 12.69 0.68 0.46
C SER A 39 13.38 2.03 0.32
N LYS A 40 13.32 2.59 -0.90
CA LYS A 40 14.02 3.82 -1.27
C LYS A 40 13.63 5.03 -0.40
N GLU A 41 12.42 5.02 0.15
CA GLU A 41 11.89 6.13 0.96
C GLU A 41 12.49 6.22 2.36
N GLY A 42 13.22 5.20 2.83
CA GLY A 42 13.98 5.25 4.07
C GLY A 42 13.13 5.46 5.32
N ILE A 43 12.16 4.58 5.56
CA ILE A 43 11.31 4.64 6.76
C ILE A 43 12.13 4.26 8.00
N ALA A 44 12.18 5.13 9.00
CA ALA A 44 12.85 4.83 10.26
C ALA A 44 12.21 3.61 10.96
N THR A 45 13.03 2.77 11.60
CA THR A 45 12.62 1.48 12.20
C THR A 45 11.43 1.60 13.15
N ASN A 46 11.42 2.60 14.04
CA ASN A 46 10.32 2.83 14.97
C ASN A 46 9.03 3.20 14.23
N ILE A 47 9.12 4.10 13.25
CA ILE A 47 7.98 4.54 12.44
C ILE A 47 7.40 3.40 11.61
N LEU A 48 8.26 2.58 10.99
CA LEU A 48 7.83 1.40 10.22
C LEU A 48 7.11 0.40 11.12
N SER A 49 7.67 0.10 12.29
CA SER A 49 7.08 -0.83 13.26
C SER A 49 5.70 -0.35 13.73
N ASP A 50 5.58 0.92 14.11
CA ASP A 50 4.32 1.53 14.54
C ASP A 50 3.29 1.51 13.41
N ARG A 51 3.72 1.78 12.17
CA ARG A 51 2.83 1.79 11.02
C ARG A 51 2.32 0.41 10.65
N LEU A 52 3.17 -0.60 10.61
CA LEU A 52 2.76 -1.99 10.36
C LEU A 52 1.75 -2.44 11.41
N LYS A 53 2.02 -2.16 12.70
CA LYS A 53 1.10 -2.48 13.80
C LYS A 53 -0.25 -1.76 13.65
N LYS A 54 -0.25 -0.48 13.25
CA LYS A 54 -1.50 0.27 13.01
C LYS A 54 -2.28 -0.27 11.82
N LEU A 55 -1.60 -0.66 10.74
CA LEU A 55 -2.24 -1.27 9.58
C LEU A 55 -2.85 -2.63 9.92
N GLU A 56 -2.15 -3.46 10.70
CA GLU A 56 -2.69 -4.72 11.22
C GLU A 56 -3.91 -4.48 12.11
N SER A 57 -3.83 -3.54 13.07
CA SER A 57 -4.94 -3.28 13.99
C SER A 57 -6.18 -2.71 13.31
N ASN A 58 -6.01 -2.07 12.16
CA ASN A 58 -7.12 -1.59 11.32
C ASN A 58 -7.62 -2.64 10.31
N GLY A 59 -7.01 -3.83 10.28
CA GLY A 59 -7.33 -4.90 9.35
C GLY A 59 -7.06 -4.49 7.90
N ILE A 60 -6.02 -3.70 7.64
CA ILE A 60 -5.59 -3.37 6.26
C ILE A 60 -4.60 -4.42 5.78
N ILE A 61 -3.65 -4.79 6.65
CA ILE A 61 -2.71 -5.88 6.40
C ILE A 61 -2.92 -6.97 7.45
N GLU A 62 -2.42 -8.15 7.16
CA GLU A 62 -2.28 -9.24 8.12
C GLU A 62 -0.84 -9.75 8.11
N SER A 63 -0.44 -10.46 9.17
CA SER A 63 0.83 -11.16 9.19
C SER A 63 0.73 -12.59 9.70
N GLU A 64 1.53 -13.45 9.09
CA GLU A 64 1.68 -14.84 9.48
C GLU A 64 3.16 -15.16 9.80
N VAL A 65 3.38 -16.16 10.65
CA VAL A 65 4.75 -16.65 10.91
C VAL A 65 5.24 -17.37 9.67
N TYR A 66 6.37 -16.92 9.13
CA TYR A 66 6.94 -17.52 7.94
C TYR A 66 7.46 -18.93 8.24
N GLN A 67 6.84 -19.94 7.61
CA GLN A 67 7.06 -21.35 7.98
C GLN A 67 8.52 -21.79 7.87
N LYS A 68 9.26 -21.31 6.85
CA LYS A 68 10.68 -21.66 6.66
C LYS A 68 11.60 -21.01 7.69
N LEU A 69 11.16 -19.93 8.34
CA LEU A 69 11.94 -19.24 9.36
C LEU A 69 11.00 -18.60 10.40
N LYS A 70 10.70 -19.35 11.46
CA LYS A 70 9.71 -19.00 12.50
C LYS A 70 9.94 -17.67 13.23
N THR A 71 11.10 -17.06 13.07
CA THR A 71 11.43 -15.74 13.63
C THR A 71 10.98 -14.59 12.74
N LYS A 72 10.53 -14.86 11.51
CA LYS A 72 10.05 -13.86 10.56
C LYS A 72 8.53 -13.87 10.45
N LYS A 73 7.98 -12.67 10.25
CA LYS A 73 6.61 -12.45 9.83
C LYS A 73 6.57 -12.15 8.33
N GLN A 74 5.61 -12.75 7.64
CA GLN A 74 5.23 -12.41 6.28
C GLN A 74 3.97 -11.54 6.33
N TYR A 75 3.95 -10.44 5.59
CA TYR A 75 2.82 -9.51 5.53
C TYR A 75 2.10 -9.62 4.19
N SER A 76 0.77 -9.56 4.23
CA SER A 76 -0.13 -9.53 3.06
C SER A 76 -1.20 -8.46 3.24
N LEU A 77 -1.80 -8.03 2.12
CA LEU A 77 -3.01 -7.21 2.16
C LEU A 77 -4.22 -8.11 2.48
N THR A 78 -5.09 -7.63 3.36
CA THR A 78 -6.43 -8.21 3.53
C THR A 78 -7.37 -7.72 2.42
N GLU A 79 -8.59 -8.24 2.32
CA GLU A 79 -9.62 -7.69 1.41
C GLU A 79 -9.83 -6.18 1.60
N LYS A 80 -9.93 -5.71 2.85
CA LYS A 80 -10.06 -4.28 3.17
C LYS A 80 -8.83 -3.48 2.73
N GLY A 81 -7.64 -4.09 2.75
CA GLY A 81 -6.43 -3.48 2.21
C GLY A 81 -6.38 -3.46 0.69
N MET A 82 -6.90 -4.50 0.03
CA MET A 82 -7.03 -4.55 -1.43
C MET A 82 -7.96 -3.46 -1.95
N ASP A 83 -8.99 -3.09 -1.20
CA ASP A 83 -9.89 -1.96 -1.54
C ASP A 83 -9.17 -0.59 -1.58
N LEU A 84 -7.94 -0.50 -1.09
CA LEU A 84 -7.11 0.71 -1.19
C LEU A 84 -6.28 0.79 -2.48
N VAL A 85 -6.20 -0.29 -3.27
CA VAL A 85 -5.46 -0.32 -4.54
C VAL A 85 -5.98 0.71 -5.55
N PRO A 86 -7.30 0.90 -5.77
CA PRO A 86 -7.79 1.98 -6.62
C PRO A 86 -7.29 3.36 -6.20
N ILE A 87 -7.25 3.64 -4.89
CA ILE A 87 -6.78 4.92 -4.35
C ILE A 87 -5.28 5.08 -4.61
N LEU A 88 -4.49 4.01 -4.48
CA LEU A 88 -3.08 4.01 -4.84
C LEU A 88 -2.87 4.35 -6.33
N VAL A 89 -3.67 3.79 -7.22
CA VAL A 89 -3.62 4.11 -8.66
C VAL A 89 -3.95 5.58 -8.90
N ASP A 90 -5.00 6.10 -8.27
CA ASP A 90 -5.41 7.51 -8.40
C ASP A 90 -4.32 8.46 -7.87
N LEU A 91 -3.63 8.10 -6.79
CA LEU A 91 -2.47 8.84 -6.29
C LEU A 91 -1.32 8.89 -7.30
N ILE A 92 -1.03 7.77 -7.98
CA ILE A 92 0.03 7.71 -9.00
C ILE A 92 -0.34 8.60 -10.19
N VAL A 93 -1.57 8.49 -10.70
CA VAL A 93 -2.05 9.30 -11.84
C VAL A 93 -2.06 10.79 -11.50
N TRP A 94 -2.49 11.16 -10.29
CA TRP A 94 -2.43 12.54 -9.82
C TRP A 94 -0.99 13.05 -9.75
N SER A 95 -0.07 12.23 -9.22
CA SER A 95 1.34 12.62 -9.07
C SER A 95 2.00 12.85 -10.44
N ASP A 96 1.79 11.94 -11.38
CA ASP A 96 2.28 12.05 -12.77
C ASP A 96 1.78 13.32 -13.47
N LYS A 97 0.50 13.66 -13.28
CA LYS A 97 -0.10 14.87 -13.86
C LYS A 97 0.56 16.16 -13.34
N HIS A 98 0.99 16.18 -12.09
CA HIS A 98 1.44 17.39 -11.40
C HIS A 98 2.96 17.50 -11.23
N GLN A 99 3.71 16.42 -11.45
CA GLN A 99 5.15 16.39 -11.29
C GLN A 99 5.81 15.52 -12.36
N ALA A 100 6.62 16.16 -13.21
CA ALA A 100 7.42 15.46 -14.20
C ALA A 100 8.63 14.72 -13.57
N GLY A 101 9.11 13.69 -14.27
CA GLY A 101 10.32 12.95 -13.90
C GLY A 101 10.13 11.92 -12.78
N LEU A 102 8.87 11.59 -12.45
CA LEU A 102 8.57 10.49 -11.52
C LEU A 102 8.81 9.14 -12.18
N ALA A 103 9.18 8.15 -11.37
CA ALA A 103 9.45 6.79 -11.84
C ALA A 103 8.16 6.00 -12.08
N VAL A 104 7.37 6.41 -13.09
CA VAL A 104 6.17 5.72 -13.58
C VAL A 104 6.22 5.66 -15.11
N THR A 105 5.72 4.59 -15.71
CA THR A 105 5.75 4.40 -17.16
C THR A 105 4.51 5.01 -17.82
N ASP A 106 4.67 5.55 -19.03
CA ASP A 106 3.55 6.05 -19.84
C ASP A 106 2.51 4.95 -20.10
N GLU A 107 2.96 3.69 -20.23
CA GLU A 107 2.09 2.53 -20.37
C GLU A 107 1.19 2.34 -19.14
N PHE A 108 1.75 2.41 -17.93
CA PHE A 108 0.97 2.30 -16.70
C PHE A 108 -0.07 3.42 -16.61
N ILE A 109 0.35 4.67 -16.87
CA ILE A 109 -0.53 5.83 -16.84
C ILE A 109 -1.65 5.71 -17.89
N SER A 110 -1.33 5.24 -19.10
CA SER A 110 -2.31 5.04 -20.16
C SER A 110 -3.33 3.97 -19.77
N ARG A 111 -2.88 2.85 -19.21
CA ARG A 111 -3.76 1.79 -18.70
C ARG A 111 -4.65 2.28 -17.55
N ALA A 112 -4.09 3.03 -16.61
CA ALA A 112 -4.84 3.60 -15.48
C ALA A 112 -5.93 4.57 -15.93
N LYS A 113 -5.68 5.37 -16.98
CA LYS A 113 -6.66 6.31 -17.55
C LYS A 113 -7.69 5.63 -18.44
N ALA A 114 -7.31 4.59 -19.19
CA ALA A 114 -8.19 3.90 -20.14
C ALA A 114 -9.09 2.84 -19.49
N GLY A 115 -8.61 2.16 -18.46
CA GLY A 115 -9.29 1.00 -17.86
C GLY A 115 -8.85 0.76 -16.42
N ARG A 116 -9.19 1.70 -15.52
CA ARG A 116 -8.81 1.64 -14.10
C ARG A 116 -9.28 0.35 -13.41
N GLU A 117 -10.52 -0.06 -13.68
CA GLU A 117 -11.10 -1.27 -13.07
C GLU A 117 -10.35 -2.53 -13.49
N GLU A 118 -10.05 -2.66 -14.79
CA GLU A 118 -9.26 -3.78 -15.33
C GLU A 118 -7.85 -3.82 -14.74
N LEU A 119 -7.20 -2.65 -14.62
CA LEU A 119 -5.88 -2.55 -13.99
C LEU A 119 -5.92 -2.98 -12.52
N VAL A 120 -6.91 -2.52 -11.76
CA VAL A 120 -7.09 -2.91 -10.35
C VAL A 120 -7.34 -4.41 -10.23
N MET A 121 -8.19 -4.98 -11.08
CA MET A 121 -8.44 -6.43 -11.10
C MET A 121 -7.17 -7.21 -11.38
N ALA A 122 -6.40 -6.82 -12.41
CA ALA A 122 -5.12 -7.46 -12.72
C ALA A 122 -4.11 -7.39 -11.56
N ILE A 123 -4.08 -6.27 -10.82
CA ILE A 123 -3.26 -6.15 -9.61
C ILE A 123 -3.73 -7.10 -8.51
N ARG A 124 -5.05 -7.21 -8.29
CA ARG A 124 -5.61 -8.13 -7.28
C ARG A 124 -5.33 -9.59 -7.62
N GLU A 125 -5.50 -9.98 -8.88
CA GLU A 125 -5.20 -11.34 -9.36
C GLU A 125 -3.72 -11.69 -9.20
N GLY A 126 -2.82 -10.73 -9.43
CA GLY A 126 -1.37 -10.92 -9.22
C GLY A 126 -0.94 -11.05 -7.75
N LEU A 127 -1.84 -10.80 -6.80
CA LEU A 127 -1.58 -10.92 -5.36
C LEU A 127 -2.16 -12.20 -4.73
N GLY A 128 -3.04 -12.89 -5.44
CA GLY A 128 -3.65 -14.17 -5.04
C GLY A 128 -2.76 -15.39 -5.29
#